data_AF-A0A960SPZ0-F1
#
_entry.id   AF-A0A960SPZ0-F1
#
_cell.length_a   1.000
_cell.length_b   1.000
_cell.length_c   1.000
_cell.angle_alpha   90.00
_cell.angle_beta   90.00
_cell.angle_gamma   90.00
#
_symmetry.space_group_name_H-M   'P 1'
#
loop_
_entity.id
_entity.type
_entity.pdbx_description
1 polymer ?
#
loop_
_entity_poly.entity_id
_entity_poly.type
_entity_poly.pdbx_seq_one_letter_code
_entity_poly.pdbx_strand_id
1 'polypeptide(L)'
;MSPRKRQLLLAALVLVAILAVVWDRHQLPTAALRLGRLPTEGVGYSSRELEMSDIEREVFGAADVVKRLYASSAGQFVVTVVDGSRNRHAVHDPTYCFRGAGWRIAARQAAPLPGGEAAWLSLAQGDEHQEAAFWFTDGRV
;
A
#
# COMPACT_ATOMS: atom_id res chain seq x y z
N MET A 1 -8.98 34.37 32.58
CA MET A 1 -8.09 33.21 32.87
C MET A 1 -6.86 33.72 33.60
N SER A 2 -6.45 33.14 34.73
CA SER A 2 -5.30 33.67 35.49
C SER A 2 -3.99 33.49 34.71
N PRO A 3 -2.99 34.38 34.88
CA PRO A 3 -1.72 34.30 34.16
C PRO A 3 -1.02 32.94 34.32
N ARG A 4 -1.12 32.32 35.51
CA ARG A 4 -0.63 30.96 35.77
C ARG A 4 -1.32 29.90 34.91
N LYS A 5 -2.65 29.96 34.77
CA LYS A 5 -3.41 29.01 33.92
C LYS A 5 -3.03 29.15 32.44
N ARG A 6 -2.78 30.38 31.97
CA ARG A 6 -2.31 30.65 30.60
C ARG A 6 -0.90 30.09 30.37
N GLN A 7 0.01 30.27 31.32
CA GLN A 7 1.37 29.72 31.24
C GLN A 7 1.37 28.19 31.21
N LEU A 8 0.58 27.56 32.08
CA LEU A 8 0.43 26.10 32.10
C LEU A 8 -0.14 25.55 30.79
N LEU A 9 -1.16 26.20 30.24
CA LEU A 9 -1.74 25.80 28.95
C LEU A 9 -0.71 25.91 27.82
N LEU A 10 0.04 27.03 27.75
CA LEU A 10 1.08 27.20 26.74
C LEU A 10 2.20 26.17 26.88
N ALA A 11 2.64 25.89 28.11
CA ALA A 11 3.64 24.85 28.36
C ALA A 11 3.14 23.46 27.94
N ALA A 12 1.89 23.13 28.22
CA ALA A 12 1.28 21.87 27.78
C ALA A 12 1.19 21.77 26.25
N LEU A 13 0.80 22.85 25.56
CA LEU A 13 0.75 22.88 24.10
C LEU A 13 2.15 22.72 23.48
N VAL A 14 3.15 23.41 24.02
CA VAL A 14 4.54 23.26 23.59
C VAL A 14 5.02 21.82 23.81
N LEU A 15 4.70 21.22 24.97
CA LEU A 15 5.05 19.83 25.25
C LEU A 15 4.39 18.86 24.26
N VAL A 16 3.09 19.03 23.97
CA VAL A 16 2.38 18.21 22.98
C VAL A 16 3.00 18.36 21.58
N ALA A 17 3.34 19.59 21.17
CA ALA A 17 4.00 19.82 19.90
C ALA A 17 5.38 19.14 19.83
N ILE A 18 6.18 19.22 20.89
CA ILE A 18 7.47 18.52 20.98
C ILE A 18 7.28 17.01 20.89
N LEU A 19 6.36 16.45 21.66
CA LEU A 19 6.07 15.01 21.66
C LEU A 19 5.59 14.54 20.28
N ALA A 20 4.75 15.32 19.59
CA ALA A 20 4.30 15.00 18.24
C ALA A 20 5.46 14.95 17.25
N VAL A 21 6.39 15.91 17.31
CA VAL A 21 7.59 15.91 16.44
C VAL A 21 8.53 14.75 16.76
N VAL A 22 8.75 14.46 18.05
CA VAL A 22 9.58 13.31 18.46
C VAL A 22 8.95 11.99 18.00
N TRP A 23 7.64 11.84 18.15
CA TRP A 23 6.91 10.67 17.71
C TRP A 23 6.96 10.48 16.19
N ASP A 24 6.76 11.55 15.43
CA ASP A 24 6.83 11.52 13.96
C ASP A 24 8.22 11.12 13.44
N ARG A 25 9.28 11.53 14.15
CA ARG A 25 10.66 11.13 13.81
C ARG A 25 11.04 9.74 14.31
N HIS A 26 10.27 9.14 15.20
CA HIS A 26 10.55 7.80 15.69
C HIS A 26 10.14 6.79 14.62
N GLN A 27 11.10 6.41 13.77
CA GLN A 27 10.85 5.44 12.69
C GLN A 27 10.45 4.10 13.30
N LEU A 28 9.27 3.61 12.91
CA LEU A 28 8.86 2.25 13.21
C LEU A 28 9.75 1.27 12.41
N PRO A 29 9.98 0.06 12.94
CA PRO A 29 10.63 -1.00 12.17
C PRO A 29 9.91 -1.21 10.84
N THR A 30 10.66 -1.26 9.75
CA THR A 30 10.07 -1.40 8.42
C THR A 30 9.68 -2.85 8.15
N ALA A 31 8.68 -3.03 7.29
CA ALA A 31 8.33 -4.34 6.76
C ALA A 31 9.19 -4.72 5.54
N ALA A 32 10.16 -3.89 5.14
CA ALA A 32 11.01 -4.11 3.97
C ALA A 32 11.63 -5.51 3.91
N LEU A 33 12.06 -6.09 5.05
CA LEU A 33 12.58 -7.46 5.10
C LEU A 33 11.53 -8.51 4.69
N ARG A 34 10.24 -8.26 4.94
CA ARG A 34 9.15 -9.15 4.55
C ARG A 34 8.87 -9.06 3.04
N LEU A 35 9.02 -7.88 2.44
CA LEU A 35 8.91 -7.71 0.98
C LEU A 35 9.95 -8.56 0.25
N GLY A 36 11.19 -8.61 0.76
CA GLY A 36 12.25 -9.45 0.21
C GLY A 36 11.99 -10.96 0.32
N ARG A 37 11.04 -11.40 1.16
CA ARG A 37 10.67 -12.81 1.35
C ARG A 37 9.51 -13.26 0.47
N LEU A 38 8.94 -12.35 -0.33
CA LEU A 38 7.90 -12.74 -1.30
C LEU A 38 8.48 -13.79 -2.25
N PRO A 39 7.80 -14.93 -2.44
CA PRO A 39 8.36 -16.04 -3.18
C PRO A 39 8.60 -15.64 -4.63
N THR A 40 9.78 -15.99 -5.13
CA THR A 40 10.19 -15.69 -6.51
C THR A 40 9.87 -16.82 -7.46
N GLU A 41 9.74 -18.04 -6.94
CA GLU A 41 9.48 -19.27 -7.67
C GLU A 41 8.71 -20.27 -6.80
N GLY A 42 8.02 -21.21 -7.45
CA GLY A 42 7.35 -22.32 -6.80
C GLY A 42 6.84 -23.34 -7.80
N VAL A 43 6.11 -24.35 -7.33
CA VAL A 43 5.57 -25.38 -8.23
C VAL A 43 4.55 -24.73 -9.18
N GLY A 44 4.89 -24.69 -10.46
CA GLY A 44 4.03 -24.17 -11.52
C GLY A 44 4.03 -22.65 -11.69
N TYR A 45 4.92 -21.91 -11.00
CA TYR A 45 5.10 -20.47 -11.26
C TYR A 45 6.53 -19.98 -11.09
N SER A 46 6.85 -18.91 -11.80
CA SER A 46 8.05 -18.10 -11.60
C SER A 46 7.70 -16.62 -11.61
N SER A 47 8.59 -15.78 -11.11
CA SER A 47 8.41 -14.35 -11.14
C SER A 47 9.68 -13.61 -11.49
N ARG A 48 9.51 -12.38 -11.98
CA ARG A 48 10.60 -11.43 -12.18
C ARG A 48 10.18 -10.06 -11.68
N GLU A 49 11.16 -9.31 -11.20
CA GLU A 49 10.95 -7.91 -10.82
C GLU A 49 10.66 -7.05 -12.05
N LEU A 50 9.76 -6.09 -11.87
CA LEU A 50 9.43 -5.07 -12.84
C LEU A 50 9.95 -3.74 -12.33
N GLU A 51 10.68 -3.04 -13.19
CA GLU A 51 11.05 -1.65 -12.92
C GLU A 51 9.79 -0.81 -12.75
N MET A 52 9.81 0.04 -11.72
CA MET A 52 8.83 1.11 -11.58
C MET A 52 9.15 2.21 -12.58
N SER A 53 8.12 2.79 -13.19
CA SER A 53 8.25 4.03 -13.94
C SER A 53 8.56 5.21 -13.00
N ASP A 54 9.03 6.32 -13.56
CA ASP A 54 9.27 7.55 -12.79
C ASP A 54 8.01 8.06 -12.10
N ILE A 55 6.86 7.96 -12.79
CA ILE A 55 5.55 8.36 -12.25
C ILE A 55 5.17 7.47 -11.06
N GLU A 56 5.38 6.15 -11.16
CA GLU A 56 5.10 5.24 -10.04
C GLU A 56 5.99 5.55 -8.83
N ARG A 57 7.28 5.83 -9.06
CA ARG A 57 8.21 6.22 -7.99
C ARG A 57 7.76 7.52 -7.30
N GLU A 58 7.30 8.51 -8.07
CA GLU A 58 6.77 9.76 -7.52
C GLU A 58 5.50 9.52 -6.68
N VAL A 59 4.57 8.70 -7.18
CA VAL A 59 3.31 8.37 -6.49
C VAL A 59 3.56 7.63 -5.17
N PHE A 60 4.47 6.66 -5.15
CA PHE A 60 4.77 5.89 -3.94
C PHE A 60 5.69 6.65 -2.96
N GLY A 61 6.46 7.61 -3.46
CA GLY A 61 7.34 8.47 -2.65
C GLY A 61 8.34 7.64 -1.84
N ALA A 62 8.32 7.80 -0.52
CA ALA A 62 9.23 7.12 0.40
C ALA A 62 8.77 5.71 0.85
N ALA A 63 7.71 5.15 0.24
CA ALA A 63 7.27 3.80 0.54
C ALA A 63 8.23 2.75 -0.05
N ASP A 64 8.45 1.65 0.66
CA ASP A 64 9.15 0.50 0.10
C ASP A 64 8.13 -0.30 -0.75
N VAL A 65 8.40 -0.45 -2.05
CA VAL A 65 7.47 -1.08 -3.00
C VAL A 65 8.18 -2.18 -3.79
N VAL A 66 7.52 -3.32 -3.93
CA VAL A 66 7.93 -4.40 -4.83
C VAL A 66 6.87 -4.57 -5.90
N LYS A 67 7.29 -4.56 -7.17
CA LYS A 67 6.44 -4.82 -8.33
C LYS A 67 7.01 -6.02 -9.11
N ARG A 68 6.21 -7.07 -9.30
CA ARG A 68 6.66 -8.31 -9.94
C ARG A 68 5.64 -8.83 -10.92
N LEU A 69 6.13 -9.40 -12.02
CA LEU A 69 5.34 -10.21 -12.94
C LEU A 69 5.46 -11.67 -12.50
N TYR A 70 4.33 -12.28 -12.15
CA TYR A 70 4.23 -13.72 -11.92
C TYR A 70 3.71 -14.40 -13.18
N ALA A 71 4.32 -15.52 -13.56
CA ALA A 71 3.93 -16.34 -14.69
C ALA A 71 3.71 -17.78 -14.24
N SER A 72 2.61 -18.38 -14.69
CA SER A 72 2.24 -19.78 -14.43
C SER A 72 1.60 -20.40 -15.68
N SER A 73 1.27 -21.69 -15.63
CA SER A 73 0.50 -22.35 -16.70
C SER A 73 -0.91 -21.77 -16.89
N ALA A 74 -1.47 -21.13 -15.84
CA ALA A 74 -2.79 -20.52 -15.88
C ALA A 74 -2.78 -19.09 -16.45
N GLY A 75 -1.60 -18.48 -16.64
CA GLY A 75 -1.45 -17.13 -17.16
C GLY A 75 -0.44 -16.29 -16.39
N GLN A 76 -0.50 -14.98 -16.62
CA GLN A 76 0.39 -14.00 -16.03
C GLN A 76 -0.39 -12.94 -15.26
N PHE A 77 0.17 -12.46 -14.15
CA PHE A 77 -0.40 -11.37 -13.37
C PHE A 77 0.71 -10.53 -12.73
N VAL A 78 0.42 -9.25 -12.52
CA VAL A 78 1.33 -8.32 -11.83
C VAL A 78 0.93 -8.20 -10.37
N VAL A 79 1.90 -8.34 -9.48
CA VAL A 79 1.73 -8.10 -8.04
C VAL A 79 2.53 -6.86 -7.67
N THR A 80 1.84 -5.89 -7.08
CA THR A 80 2.45 -4.73 -6.44
C THR A 80 2.18 -4.79 -4.96
N VAL A 81 3.24 -4.81 -4.14
CA VAL A 81 3.15 -4.79 -2.68
C VAL A 81 3.79 -3.52 -2.16
N VAL A 82 3.05 -2.78 -1.34
CA VAL A 82 3.47 -1.49 -0.78
C VAL A 82 3.61 -1.62 0.74
N ASP A 83 4.80 -1.37 1.26
CA ASP A 83 5.03 -1.21 2.70
C ASP A 83 4.83 0.25 3.11
N GLY A 84 3.72 0.51 3.80
CA GLY A 84 3.37 1.82 4.33
C GLY A 84 4.16 2.26 5.56
N SER A 85 5.11 1.48 6.08
CA SER A 85 5.82 1.78 7.34
C SER A 85 6.54 3.14 7.31
N ARG A 86 7.09 3.52 6.14
CA ARG A 86 7.76 4.81 5.93
C ARG A 86 6.89 5.89 5.29
N ASN A 87 5.80 5.47 4.64
CA ASN A 87 4.85 6.37 4.02
C ASN A 87 3.45 5.73 4.00
N ARG A 88 2.70 5.88 5.11
CA ARG A 88 1.36 5.31 5.23
C ARG A 88 0.38 5.85 4.18
N HIS A 89 0.62 7.06 3.66
CA HIS A 89 -0.25 7.68 2.66
C HIS A 89 -0.08 7.03 1.27
N ALA A 90 1.01 6.29 1.04
CA ALA A 90 1.17 5.49 -0.17
C ALA A 90 0.22 4.28 -0.19
N VAL A 91 -0.22 3.78 0.97
CA VAL A 91 -1.15 2.66 1.08
C VAL A 91 -2.59 3.19 1.07
N HIS A 92 -3.26 3.06 -0.07
CA HIS A 92 -4.62 3.54 -0.26
C HIS A 92 -5.42 2.59 -1.17
N ASP A 93 -6.73 2.84 -1.28
CA ASP A 93 -7.61 2.07 -2.16
C ASP A 93 -7.20 2.27 -3.64
N PRO A 94 -6.79 1.21 -4.37
CA PRO A 94 -6.26 1.34 -5.73
C PRO A 94 -7.33 1.72 -6.76
N THR A 95 -8.61 1.73 -6.38
CA THR A 95 -9.70 2.17 -7.28
C THR A 95 -9.54 3.62 -7.74
N TYR A 96 -8.87 4.48 -6.97
CA TYR A 96 -8.53 5.83 -7.40
C TYR A 96 -7.54 5.82 -8.57
N CYS A 97 -6.50 4.98 -8.51
CA CYS A 97 -5.54 4.82 -9.60
C CYS A 97 -6.20 4.27 -10.87
N PHE A 98 -7.05 3.24 -10.74
CA PHE A 98 -7.77 2.68 -11.90
C PHE A 98 -8.64 3.73 -12.58
N ARG A 99 -9.44 4.47 -11.81
CA ARG A 99 -10.27 5.56 -12.34
C ARG A 99 -9.43 6.68 -12.96
N GLY A 100 -8.33 7.07 -12.33
CA GLY A 100 -7.41 8.07 -12.85
C GLY A 100 -6.77 7.65 -14.19
N ALA A 101 -6.53 6.36 -14.38
CA ALA A 101 -6.07 5.78 -15.64
C ALA A 101 -7.19 5.56 -16.68
N GLY A 102 -8.43 5.95 -16.37
CA GLY A 102 -9.58 5.86 -17.27
C GLY A 102 -10.36 4.55 -17.21
N TRP A 103 -10.07 3.67 -16.25
CA TRP A 103 -10.83 2.44 -16.04
C TRP A 103 -12.13 2.70 -15.28
N ARG A 104 -13.20 2.04 -15.72
CA ARG A 104 -14.46 1.93 -14.98
C ARG A 104 -14.47 0.62 -14.19
N ILE A 105 -14.89 0.70 -12.93
CA ILE A 105 -15.14 -0.49 -12.10
C ILE A 105 -16.51 -1.04 -12.51
N ALA A 106 -16.52 -2.16 -13.23
CA ALA A 106 -17.73 -2.81 -13.70
C ALA A 106 -18.38 -3.68 -12.61
N ALA A 107 -17.56 -4.36 -11.81
CA ALA A 107 -18.01 -5.16 -10.68
C ALA A 107 -16.99 -5.11 -9.55
N ARG A 108 -17.48 -5.33 -8.32
CA ARG A 108 -16.66 -5.53 -7.12
C ARG A 108 -17.26 -6.66 -6.32
N GLN A 109 -16.46 -7.64 -5.97
CA GLN A 109 -16.86 -8.77 -5.13
C GLN A 109 -15.80 -9.07 -4.08
N ALA A 110 -16.26 -9.62 -2.96
CA ALA A 110 -15.38 -10.17 -1.94
C ALA A 110 -14.80 -11.51 -2.43
N ALA A 111 -13.52 -11.74 -2.18
CA ALA A 111 -12.85 -13.00 -2.41
C ALA A 111 -12.13 -13.44 -1.12
N PRO A 112 -12.40 -14.66 -0.61
CA PRO A 112 -11.75 -15.12 0.62
C PRO A 112 -10.24 -15.29 0.42
N LEU A 113 -9.46 -14.88 1.41
CA LEU A 113 -8.02 -15.10 1.48
C LEU A 113 -7.64 -15.74 2.82
N PRO A 114 -6.50 -16.45 2.92
CA PRO A 114 -5.96 -16.85 4.21
C PRO A 114 -5.76 -15.62 5.10
N GLY A 115 -6.45 -15.59 6.24
CA GLY A 115 -6.37 -14.47 7.19
C GLY A 115 -7.18 -13.22 6.84
N GLY A 116 -8.07 -13.26 5.84
CA GLY A 116 -8.91 -12.10 5.54
C GLY A 116 -9.73 -12.21 4.26
N GLU A 117 -9.98 -11.06 3.64
CA GLU A 117 -10.78 -10.91 2.44
C GLU A 117 -10.09 -9.93 1.48
N ALA A 118 -10.06 -10.27 0.19
CA ALA A 118 -9.70 -9.37 -0.87
C ALA A 118 -10.94 -8.77 -1.54
N ALA A 119 -10.79 -7.56 -2.05
CA ALA A 119 -11.70 -7.01 -3.05
C ALA A 119 -11.21 -7.41 -4.44
N TRP A 120 -12.03 -8.20 -5.14
CA TRP A 120 -11.86 -8.52 -6.56
C TRP A 120 -12.66 -7.54 -7.40
N LEU A 121 -12.03 -6.95 -8.40
CA LEU A 121 -12.58 -5.94 -9.28
C LEU A 121 -12.58 -6.44 -10.72
N SER A 122 -13.69 -6.25 -11.41
CA SER A 122 -13.72 -6.29 -12.87
C SER A 122 -13.66 -4.86 -13.39
N LEU A 123 -12.69 -4.57 -14.24
CA LEU A 123 -12.39 -3.27 -14.81
C LEU A 123 -12.72 -3.26 -16.30
N ALA A 124 -13.21 -2.13 -16.81
CA ALA A 124 -13.49 -1.94 -18.23
C ALA A 124 -13.03 -0.56 -18.72
N GLN A 125 -12.42 -0.51 -19.91
CA GLN A 125 -12.02 0.71 -20.60
C GLN A 125 -12.24 0.53 -22.11
N GLY A 126 -13.34 1.09 -22.64
CA GLY A 126 -13.78 0.78 -24.01
C GLY A 126 -14.14 -0.70 -24.12
N ASP A 127 -13.53 -1.38 -25.10
CA ASP A 127 -13.67 -2.83 -25.31
C ASP A 127 -12.65 -3.66 -24.49
N GLU A 128 -11.73 -3.01 -23.76
CA GLU A 128 -10.75 -3.68 -22.93
C GLU A 128 -11.35 -4.06 -21.56
N HIS A 129 -11.06 -5.28 -21.13
CA HIS A 129 -11.47 -5.83 -19.85
C HIS A 129 -10.24 -6.31 -19.08
N GLN A 130 -10.20 -5.98 -17.79
CA GLN A 130 -9.16 -6.45 -16.87
C GLN A 130 -9.73 -6.82 -15.51
N GLU A 131 -8.96 -7.58 -14.75
CA GLU A 131 -9.28 -7.92 -13.37
C GLU A 131 -8.17 -7.45 -12.44
N ALA A 132 -8.55 -7.02 -11.25
CA ALA A 132 -7.60 -6.63 -10.22
C ALA A 132 -8.11 -7.12 -8.86
N ALA A 133 -7.21 -7.62 -8.01
CA ALA A 133 -7.51 -7.94 -6.64
C ALA A 133 -6.62 -7.13 -5.70
N PHE A 134 -7.16 -6.67 -4.58
CA PHE A 134 -6.39 -6.00 -3.55
C PHE A 134 -6.90 -6.31 -2.15
N TRP A 135 -6.01 -6.25 -1.18
CA TRP A 135 -6.31 -6.40 0.24
C TRP A 135 -5.28 -5.63 1.07
N PHE A 136 -5.62 -5.38 2.34
CA PHE A 136 -4.71 -4.77 3.30
C PHE A 136 -4.40 -5.79 4.41
N THR A 137 -3.15 -5.82 4.87
CA THR A 137 -2.72 -6.72 5.93
C THR A 137 -1.63 -6.06 6.76
N ASP A 138 -1.59 -6.36 8.05
CA ASP A 138 -0.45 -6.04 8.92
C ASP A 138 0.69 -7.07 8.78
N GLY A 139 0.48 -8.08 7.93
CA GLY A 139 1.36 -9.21 7.65
C GLY A 139 1.41 -10.26 8.75
N ARG A 140 0.40 -10.31 9.62
CA ARG A 140 0.13 -11.42 10.53
C ARG A 140 -1.05 -12.22 9.95
N VAL A 141 -0.86 -13.53 9.79
CA VAL A 141 -1.87 -14.50 9.34
C VAL A 141 -2.01 -15.54 10.42
#